data_AF-A0A1I5HC69-F1
#
_entry.id   AF-A0A1I5HC69-F1
#
_cell.length_a   1.000
_cell.length_b   1.000
_cell.length_c   1.000
_cell.angle_alpha   90.00
_cell.angle_beta   90.00
_cell.angle_gamma   90.00
#
_symmetry.space_group_name_H-M   'P 1'
#
loop_
_entity.id
_entity.type
_entity.pdbx_description
1 polymer ?
#
loop_
_entity_poly.entity_id
_entity_poly.type
_entity_poly.pdbx_seq_one_letter_code
_entity_poly.pdbx_strand_id
1 'polypeptide(L)'
;MGLKQKDAADLLGLKKRMIQYYEKGNRDGKAVTIPKSVRLACYALTIGISDFDGTTVSKFDPAIFKDKTDDQGEEQGVEQQPFSQEDETPPSDQGAL
;
A
#
# COMPACT_ATOMS: atom_id res chain seq x y z
N MET A 1 -1.70 -7.82 13.65
CA MET A 1 -2.94 -7.02 13.76
C MET A 1 -4.11 -7.62 12.99
N GLY A 2 -3.91 -8.41 11.91
CA GLY A 2 -4.99 -9.23 11.33
C GLY A 2 -6.17 -8.45 10.74
N LEU A 3 -5.97 -7.16 10.50
CA LEU A 3 -6.99 -6.24 9.98
C LEU A 3 -7.10 -6.38 8.46
N LYS A 4 -8.29 -6.15 7.92
CA LYS A 4 -8.45 -5.99 6.47
C LYS A 4 -7.77 -4.70 6.02
N GLN A 5 -7.37 -4.63 4.75
CA GLN A 5 -6.72 -3.44 4.18
C GLN A 5 -7.53 -2.15 4.37
N LYS A 6 -8.88 -2.23 4.31
CA LYS A 6 -9.77 -1.09 4.54
C LYS A 6 -9.70 -0.61 5.99
N ASP A 7 -9.87 -1.53 6.94
CA ASP A 7 -9.85 -1.20 8.37
C ASP A 7 -8.48 -0.65 8.80
N ALA A 8 -7.39 -1.22 8.28
CA ALA A 8 -6.05 -0.71 8.49
C ALA A 8 -5.88 0.71 7.93
N ALA A 9 -6.45 0.98 6.75
CA ALA A 9 -6.41 2.31 6.14
C ALA A 9 -7.19 3.33 6.97
N ASP A 10 -8.39 2.97 7.42
CA ASP A 10 -9.25 3.82 8.24
C ASP A 10 -8.58 4.14 9.59
N LEU A 11 -7.99 3.14 10.26
CA LEU A 11 -7.28 3.32 11.53
C LEU A 11 -6.01 4.17 11.40
N LEU A 12 -5.31 4.06 10.29
CA LEU A 12 -4.08 4.82 10.06
C LEU A 12 -4.34 6.19 9.42
N GLY A 13 -5.58 6.52 9.07
CA GLY A 13 -5.92 7.74 8.34
C GLY A 13 -5.31 7.78 6.93
N LEU A 14 -5.18 6.62 6.28
CA LEU A 14 -4.57 6.46 4.96
C LEU A 14 -5.59 6.04 3.91
N LYS A 15 -5.27 6.23 2.63
CA LYS A 15 -6.04 5.62 1.54
C LYS A 15 -5.75 4.12 1.49
N LYS A 16 -6.75 3.26 1.24
CA LYS A 16 -6.60 1.80 1.06
C LYS A 16 -5.44 1.43 0.12
N ARG A 17 -5.29 2.17 -0.98
CA ARG A 17 -4.22 1.96 -1.98
C ARG A 17 -2.81 2.15 -1.40
N MET A 18 -2.64 2.98 -0.37
CA MET A 18 -1.36 3.11 0.33
C MET A 18 -0.99 1.85 1.11
N ILE A 19 -1.97 1.23 1.78
CA ILE A 19 -1.75 -0.04 2.49
C ILE A 19 -1.27 -1.11 1.50
N GLN A 20 -1.92 -1.21 0.33
CA GLN A 20 -1.52 -2.13 -0.73
C GLN A 20 -0.07 -1.90 -1.22
N TYR A 21 0.35 -0.65 -1.40
CA TYR A 21 1.73 -0.34 -1.79
C TYR A 21 2.75 -0.75 -0.74
N TYR A 22 2.43 -0.58 0.54
CA TYR A 22 3.31 -0.99 1.63
C TYR A 22 3.39 -2.51 1.79
N GLU A 23 2.29 -3.23 1.54
CA GLU A 23 2.28 -4.70 1.52
C GLU A 23 3.06 -5.27 0.33
N LYS A 24 2.86 -4.71 -0.87
CA LYS A 24 3.57 -5.15 -2.08
C LYS A 24 5.02 -4.65 -2.14
N GLY A 25 5.36 -3.62 -1.37
CA GLY A 25 6.66 -2.96 -1.39
C GLY A 25 6.94 -2.17 -2.68
N ASN A 26 5.93 -1.94 -3.53
CA ASN A 26 6.10 -1.25 -4.80
C ASN A 26 4.88 -0.41 -5.20
N ARG A 27 5.14 0.59 -6.05
CA ARG A 27 4.15 1.40 -6.76
C ARG A 27 4.67 1.67 -8.16
N ASP A 28 3.93 1.23 -9.18
CA ASP A 28 4.24 1.46 -10.59
C ASP A 28 5.69 1.07 -10.94
N GLY A 29 6.11 -0.10 -10.46
CA GLY A 29 7.47 -0.62 -10.66
C GLY A 29 8.56 0.02 -9.79
N LYS A 30 8.25 1.04 -8.99
CA LYS A 30 9.19 1.68 -8.06
C LYS A 30 9.04 1.10 -6.66
N ALA A 31 10.17 0.84 -6.00
CA ALA A 31 10.16 0.41 -4.60
C ALA A 31 9.53 1.48 -3.70
N VAL A 32 8.66 1.06 -2.78
CA VAL A 32 8.01 1.95 -1.81
C VAL A 32 8.44 1.55 -0.41
N THR A 33 9.03 2.51 0.31
CA THR A 33 9.38 2.37 1.71
C THR A 33 8.25 2.88 2.59
N ILE A 34 7.99 2.19 3.72
CA ILE A 34 7.00 2.64 4.70
C ILE A 34 7.52 3.89 5.43
N PRO A 35 6.81 5.05 5.37
CA PRO A 35 7.22 6.26 6.05
C PRO A 35 7.34 6.10 7.56
N LYS A 36 8.18 6.93 8.20
CA LYS A 36 8.37 6.90 9.66
C LYS A 36 7.05 7.11 10.42
N SER A 37 6.21 8.04 9.97
CA SER A 37 4.90 8.32 10.56
C SER A 37 4.01 7.07 10.60
N VAL A 38 3.93 6.35 9.48
CA VAL A 38 3.12 5.12 9.38
C VAL A 38 3.68 4.02 10.28
N ARG A 39 5.01 3.84 10.34
CA ARG A 39 5.61 2.86 11.26
C ARG A 39 5.32 3.17 12.74
N LEU A 40 5.38 4.44 13.12
CA LEU A 40 5.05 4.87 14.48
C LEU A 40 3.57 4.68 14.80
N ALA A 41 2.67 5.00 13.86
CA ALA A 41 1.25 4.76 14.01
C ALA A 41 0.94 3.25 14.17
N CYS A 42 1.56 2.39 13.36
CA CYS A 42 1.44 0.94 13.52
C CYS A 42 1.90 0.48 14.90
N TYR A 43 3.01 1.01 15.43
CA TYR A 43 3.47 0.70 16.77
C TYR A 43 2.49 1.19 17.85
N ALA A 44 1.94 2.40 17.73
CA ALA A 44 0.93 2.93 18.63
C ALA A 44 -0.30 2.00 18.72
N LEU A 45 -0.76 1.49 17.57
CA LEU A 45 -1.87 0.53 17.52
C LEU A 45 -1.53 -0.78 18.24
N THR A 46 -0.29 -1.27 18.18
CA THR A 46 0.11 -2.49 18.90
C THR A 46 0.09 -2.35 20.42
N ILE A 47 0.26 -1.13 20.93
CA ILE A 47 0.15 -0.83 22.37
C ILE A 47 -1.25 -0.32 22.76
N GLY A 48 -2.21 -0.36 21.83
CA GLY A 48 -3.62 -0.03 22.09
C GLY A 48 -3.96 1.46 22.01
N ILE A 49 -3.13 2.27 21.37
CA ILE A 49 -3.39 3.70 21.14
C ILE A 49 -3.83 3.91 19.69
N SER A 50 -5.05 4.40 19.49
CA SER A 50 -5.61 4.72 18.16
C SER A 50 -5.35 6.15 17.72
N ASP A 51 -5.32 7.09 18.66
CA ASP A 51 -5.18 8.51 18.34
C ASP A 51 -4.50 9.27 19.50
N PHE A 52 -3.91 10.43 19.17
CA PHE A 52 -3.26 11.32 20.11
C PHE A 52 -3.35 12.77 19.61
N ASP A 53 -3.96 13.64 20.41
CA ASP A 53 -4.19 15.06 20.05
C ASP A 53 -3.08 16.02 20.52
N GLY A 54 -2.01 15.49 21.13
CA GLY A 54 -0.95 16.28 21.77
C GLY A 54 -1.08 16.35 23.29
N THR A 55 -2.23 15.98 23.85
CA THR A 55 -2.52 16.05 25.29
C THR A 55 -3.11 14.76 25.83
N THR A 56 -4.00 14.10 25.08
CA THR A 56 -4.73 12.90 25.49
C THR A 56 -4.62 11.80 24.45
N VAL A 57 -4.67 10.54 24.91
CA VAL A 57 -4.63 9.36 24.05
C VAL A 57 -6.01 8.72 23.96
N SER A 58 -6.41 8.34 22.76
CA SER A 58 -7.59 7.51 22.50
C SER A 58 -7.17 6.04 22.47
N LYS A 59 -7.97 5.19 23.11
CA LYS A 59 -7.70 3.74 23.13
C LYS A 59 -8.33 3.05 21.91
N PHE A 60 -7.62 2.04 21.42
CA PHE A 60 -8.07 1.14 20.37
C PHE A 60 -8.62 -0.15 20.99
N ASP A 61 -9.87 -0.50 20.71
CA ASP A 61 -10.40 -1.84 20.98
C ASP A 61 -10.40 -2.69 19.69
N PRO A 62 -9.49 -3.69 19.57
CA PRO A 62 -9.42 -4.57 18.40
C PRO A 62 -10.68 -5.43 18.19
N ALA A 63 -11.57 -5.56 19.18
CA ALA A 63 -12.80 -6.33 19.02
C ALA A 63 -13.79 -5.67 18.04
N ILE A 64 -13.75 -4.34 17.89
CA ILE A 64 -14.68 -3.56 17.04
C ILE A 64 -14.58 -3.94 15.56
N PHE A 65 -13.43 -4.42 15.10
CA PHE A 65 -13.16 -4.69 13.68
C PHE A 65 -13.33 -6.15 13.28
N LYS A 66 -13.67 -7.05 14.22
CA LYS A 66 -13.86 -8.48 13.92
C LYS A 66 -15.22 -8.82 13.28
N ASP A 67 -16.21 -7.91 13.34
CA ASP A 67 -17.61 -8.26 13.06
C ASP A 67 -18.10 -7.93 11.64
N LYS A 68 -17.33 -7.19 10.83
CA LYS A 68 -17.70 -6.91 9.42
C LYS A 68 -17.15 -7.98 8.48
N THR A 69 -17.62 -9.21 8.60
CA THR A 69 -17.68 -10.13 7.46
C THR A 69 -18.78 -9.65 6.51
N ASP A 70 -18.47 -9.66 5.21
CA ASP A 70 -19.36 -9.35 4.09
C ASP A 70 -19.55 -7.88 3.71
N ASP A 71 -18.65 -7.38 2.87
CA ASP A 71 -19.03 -6.53 1.72
C ASP A 71 -18.05 -6.83 0.58
N GLN A 72 -18.57 -7.42 -0.49
CA GLN A 72 -17.81 -7.88 -1.65
C GLN A 72 -17.28 -6.65 -2.40
N GLY A 73 -15.95 -6.55 -2.48
CA GLY A 73 -15.27 -5.56 -3.32
C GLY A 73 -14.24 -6.27 -4.17
N GLU A 74 -14.67 -6.66 -5.36
CA GLU A 74 -13.95 -7.28 -6.47
C GLU A 74 -12.41 -7.17 -6.39
N GLU A 75 -11.76 -8.33 -6.31
CA GLU A 75 -10.38 -8.47 -6.78
C GLU A 75 -10.39 -8.37 -8.31
N GLN A 76 -10.31 -7.15 -8.85
CA GLN A 76 -9.95 -6.99 -10.25
C GLN A 76 -8.46 -7.29 -10.40
N GLY A 77 -8.19 -8.54 -10.82
CA GLY A 77 -6.91 -8.95 -11.36
C GLY A 77 -6.53 -8.01 -12.50
N VAL A 78 -5.39 -7.32 -12.34
CA VAL A 78 -4.85 -6.50 -13.42
C VAL A 78 -4.21 -7.46 -14.41
N GLU A 79 -4.98 -7.81 -15.44
CA GLU A 79 -4.49 -8.44 -16.67
C GLU A 79 -3.45 -7.52 -17.30
N GLN A 80 -2.19 -7.94 -17.27
CA GLN A 80 -1.10 -7.22 -17.90
C GLN A 80 -1.14 -7.48 -19.40
N GLN A 81 -1.55 -6.47 -20.17
CA GLN A 81 -1.34 -6.48 -21.62
C GLN A 81 0.15 -6.21 -21.91
N PRO A 82 0.80 -6.98 -22.80
CA PRO A 82 2.14 -6.66 -23.25
C PRO A 82 2.08 -5.50 -24.25
N PHE A 83 2.61 -4.34 -23.84
CA PHE A 83 2.85 -3.22 -24.76
C PHE A 83 4.12 -3.51 -25.55
N SER A 84 3.95 -3.82 -26.83
CA SER A 84 5.01 -3.96 -27.83
C SER A 84 5.75 -2.63 -27.95
N GLN A 85 7.08 -2.63 -27.77
CA GLN A 85 7.90 -1.46 -28.07
C GLN A 85 8.67 -1.73 -29.36
N GLU A 86 8.31 -0.93 -30.36
CA GLU A 86 8.82 -0.93 -31.72
C GLU A 86 10.28 -0.44 -31.79
N ASP A 87 11.00 -1.02 -32.75
CA ASP A 87 12.16 -0.50 -33.49
C ASP A 87 13.08 0.54 -32.83
N GLU A 88 14.24 0.08 -32.37
CA GLU A 88 15.49 0.80 -32.67
C GLU A 88 16.44 -0.13 -33.42
N THR A 89 16.52 0.08 -34.74
CA THR A 89 17.58 -0.47 -35.57
C THR A 89 18.88 0.27 -35.26
N PRO A 90 19.99 -0.42 -34.93
CA PRO A 90 21.28 0.25 -34.80
C PRO A 90 21.75 0.70 -36.19
N PRO A 91 22.33 1.91 -36.34
CA PRO A 91 22.92 2.31 -37.61
C PRO A 91 24.11 1.42 -37.94
N SER A 92 23.97 0.72 -39.06
CA SER A 92 24.98 -0.06 -39.75
C SER A 92 26.18 0.82 -40.11
N ASP A 93 27.27 0.75 -39.34
CA ASP A 93 28.55 1.29 -39.78
C ASP A 93 29.29 0.21 -40.57
N GLN A 94 28.96 0.12 -41.86
CA GLN A 94 29.74 -0.62 -42.85
C GLN A 94 30.34 0.39 -43.85
N GLY A 95 31.59 0.76 -43.58
CA GLY A 95 32.68 0.77 -44.55
C GLY A 95 32.75 1.89 -45.59
N ALA A 96 33.86 2.63 -45.59
CA ALA A 96 34.52 3.07 -46.82
C ALA A 96 35.99 3.46 -46.56
N LEU A 97 36.89 2.66 -47.18
CA LEU A 97 38.30 2.90 -47.57
C LEU A 97 39.40 2.88 -46.49
#